data_AF-W7BC03-F1
#
_entry.id   AF-W7BC03-F1
#
_cell.length_a   1.000
_cell.length_b   1.000
_cell.length_c   1.000
_cell.angle_alpha   90.00
_cell.angle_beta   90.00
_cell.angle_gamma   90.00
#
_symmetry.space_group_name_H-M   'P 1'
#
loop_
_entity.id
_entity.type
_entity.pdbx_description
1 polymer ?
#
loop_
_entity_poly.entity_id
_entity_poly.type
_entity_poly.pdbx_seq_one_letter_code
_entity_poly.pdbx_strand_id
1 'polypeptide(L)'
;MLGISLYLQDLDNVSETVQAAHQNGFSSIFSSLHIPEESKIDYRARLEELGKAAQENNMTLILDISENALKKIQLSFENAEAIHEIGVTGLRIDYGIGIQQIALLSQKVTVYLNASTIDQPFFK
;
A
#
# COMPACT_ATOMS: atom_id res chain seq x y z
N MET A 1 -1.07 11.75 -13.24
CA MET A 1 -1.44 11.54 -11.83
C MET A 1 -0.28 12.01 -10.98
N LEU A 2 -0.51 12.89 -10.01
CA LEU A 2 0.51 13.31 -9.05
C LEU A 2 0.24 12.65 -7.71
N GLY A 3 1.32 12.26 -7.01
CA GLY A 3 1.22 11.61 -5.71
C GLY A 3 2.27 12.09 -4.72
N ILE A 4 2.02 11.80 -3.45
CA ILE A 4 2.93 12.03 -2.34
C ILE A 4 3.40 10.69 -1.76
N SER A 5 4.55 10.70 -1.08
CA SER A 5 5.03 9.54 -0.33
C SER A 5 4.92 9.82 1.17
N LEU A 6 4.32 8.89 1.91
CA LEU A 6 4.23 8.94 3.36
C LEU A 6 4.76 7.63 3.94
N TYR A 7 5.57 7.73 4.99
CA TYR A 7 6.22 6.57 5.61
C TYR A 7 5.59 6.30 6.97
N LEU A 8 5.18 5.06 7.22
CA LEU A 8 4.47 4.70 8.45
C LEU A 8 5.30 4.91 9.73
N GLN A 9 6.62 5.15 9.61
CA GLN A 9 7.48 5.49 10.74
C GLN A 9 7.30 6.95 11.20
N ASP A 10 6.95 7.84 10.28
CA ASP A 10 6.89 9.29 10.47
C ASP A 10 5.51 9.82 10.01
N LEU A 11 4.49 9.54 10.81
CA LEU A 11 3.09 9.91 10.53
C LEU A 11 2.59 11.10 11.36
N ASP A 12 3.46 12.06 11.66
CA ASP A 12 2.99 13.28 12.33
C ASP A 12 2.11 14.09 11.36
N ASN A 13 0.88 14.40 11.77
CA ASN A 13 -0.10 15.20 11.01
C ASN A 13 -0.49 14.56 9.65
N VAL A 14 -0.78 13.26 9.62
CA VAL A 14 -1.19 12.54 8.39
C VAL A 14 -2.40 13.20 7.74
N SER A 15 -3.44 13.47 8.53
CA SER A 15 -4.70 14.02 8.02
C SER A 15 -4.48 15.36 7.34
N GLU A 16 -3.76 16.27 7.99
CA GLU A 16 -3.42 17.60 7.46
C GLU A 16 -2.57 17.49 6.20
N THR A 17 -1.58 16.59 6.19
CA THR A 17 -0.68 16.39 5.05
C THR A 17 -1.44 15.85 3.83
N VAL A 18 -2.28 14.84 4.03
CA VAL A 18 -3.10 14.24 2.98
C VAL A 18 -4.12 15.25 2.45
N GLN A 19 -4.79 15.98 3.33
CA GLN A 19 -5.76 17.01 2.94
C GLN A 19 -5.09 18.14 2.14
N ALA A 20 -3.94 18.62 2.59
CA ALA A 20 -3.19 19.67 1.87
C ALA A 20 -2.75 19.19 0.49
N ALA A 21 -2.24 17.96 0.37
CA ALA A 21 -1.89 17.37 -0.93
C ALA A 21 -3.11 17.28 -1.86
N HIS A 22 -4.23 16.77 -1.36
CA HIS A 22 -5.47 16.68 -2.11
C HIS A 22 -5.95 18.05 -2.63
N GLN A 23 -5.96 19.07 -1.76
CA GLN A 23 -6.33 20.45 -2.13
C GLN A 23 -5.42 21.05 -3.21
N ASN A 24 -4.19 20.55 -3.34
CA ASN A 24 -3.23 20.96 -4.38
C ASN A 24 -3.25 20.05 -5.63
N GLY A 25 -4.27 19.21 -5.78
CA GLY A 25 -4.48 18.39 -6.99
C GLY A 25 -3.71 17.07 -7.03
N PHE A 26 -3.13 16.64 -5.90
CA PHE A 26 -2.56 15.30 -5.78
C PHE A 26 -3.69 14.29 -5.54
N SER A 27 -3.56 13.09 -6.10
CA SER A 27 -4.62 12.08 -6.07
C SER A 27 -4.15 10.69 -5.64
N SER A 28 -2.86 10.50 -5.37
CA SER A 28 -2.33 9.22 -4.91
C SER A 28 -1.32 9.37 -3.78
N ILE A 29 -1.25 8.37 -2.91
CA ILE A 29 -0.29 8.23 -1.83
C ILE A 29 0.47 6.93 -2.06
N PHE A 30 1.79 6.99 -1.96
CA PHE A 30 2.65 5.83 -1.90
C PHE A 30 3.18 5.66 -0.48
N SER A 31 3.13 4.45 0.05
CA SER A 31 3.73 4.10 1.33
C SER A 31 4.46 2.77 1.22
N SER A 32 5.61 2.67 1.86
CA SER A 32 6.40 1.43 1.92
C SER A 32 6.45 0.94 3.35
N LEU A 33 6.08 -0.33 3.55
CA LEU A 33 6.04 -0.95 4.87
C LEU A 33 7.14 -2.00 5.01
N HIS A 34 8.20 -1.59 5.70
CA HIS A 34 9.21 -2.48 6.27
C HIS A 34 9.05 -2.51 7.79
N ILE A 35 8.82 -3.70 8.36
CA ILE A 35 8.61 -3.89 9.81
C ILE A 35 9.86 -4.55 10.42
N PRO A 36 10.71 -3.79 11.13
CA PRO A 36 11.83 -4.33 11.90
C PRO A 36 11.33 -5.33 12.95
N GLU A 37 12.13 -6.36 13.26
CA GLU A 37 11.76 -7.39 14.23
C GLU A 37 11.53 -6.84 15.64
N GLU A 38 12.31 -5.83 16.04
CA GLU A 38 12.25 -5.23 17.38
C GLU A 38 11.35 -3.99 17.45
N SER A 39 10.55 -3.72 16.41
CA SER A 39 9.74 -2.49 16.38
C SER A 39 8.62 -2.52 17.42
N LYS A 40 8.50 -1.43 18.17
CA LYS A 40 7.37 -1.16 19.08
C LYS A 40 6.24 -0.36 18.42
N ILE A 41 6.38 -0.03 17.14
CA ILE A 41 5.39 0.74 16.39
C ILE A 41 4.24 -0.19 16.01
N ASP A 42 3.00 0.24 16.31
CA ASP A 42 1.81 -0.41 15.77
C ASP A 42 1.59 0.04 14.32
N TYR A 43 2.22 -0.68 13.40
CA TYR A 43 2.10 -0.41 11.97
C TYR A 43 0.70 -0.64 11.42
N ARG A 44 -0.12 -1.46 12.07
CA ARG A 44 -1.50 -1.66 11.64
C ARG A 44 -2.33 -0.42 11.94
N ALA A 45 -2.28 0.07 13.18
CA ALA A 45 -2.99 1.29 13.56
C ALA A 45 -2.57 2.49 12.70
N ARG A 46 -1.28 2.61 12.41
CA ARG A 46 -0.73 3.65 11.52
C ARG A 46 -1.19 3.54 10.07
N LEU A 47 -1.28 2.31 9.54
CA LEU A 47 -1.80 2.08 8.20
C LEU A 47 -3.30 2.40 8.12
N GLU A 48 -4.07 2.05 9.15
CA GLU A 48 -5.50 2.37 9.24
C GLU A 48 -5.74 3.89 9.32
N GLU A 49 -4.90 4.62 10.07
CA GLU A 49 -4.92 6.09 10.12
C GLU A 49 -4.66 6.72 8.74
N LEU A 50 -3.61 6.25 8.05
CA LEU A 50 -3.28 6.70 6.70
C LEU A 50 -4.38 6.37 5.70
N GLY A 51 -4.91 5.15 5.76
CA GLY A 51 -5.97 4.69 4.88
C GLY A 51 -7.27 5.48 5.06
N LYS A 52 -7.64 5.80 6.31
CA LYS A 52 -8.78 6.67 6.61
C LYS A 52 -8.59 8.06 5.99
N ALA A 53 -7.44 8.69 6.18
CA ALA A 53 -7.15 10.00 5.59
C ALA A 53 -7.21 9.96 4.06
N ALA A 54 -6.71 8.88 3.43
CA ALA A 54 -6.78 8.67 2.00
C ALA A 54 -8.23 8.55 1.51
N GLN A 55 -9.05 7.73 2.18
CA GLN A 55 -10.47 7.53 1.85
C GLN A 55 -11.28 8.82 1.97
N GLU A 56 -11.10 9.59 3.05
CA GLU A 56 -11.79 10.87 3.27
C GLU A 56 -11.51 11.89 2.16
N ASN A 57 -10.33 11.81 1.52
CA ASN A 57 -9.92 12.69 0.43
C ASN A 57 -10.00 12.02 -0.95
N ASN A 58 -10.62 10.84 -1.07
CA ASN A 58 -10.72 10.05 -2.30
C ASN A 58 -9.38 9.83 -3.02
N MET A 59 -8.28 9.68 -2.26
CA MET A 59 -6.95 9.43 -2.79
C MET A 59 -6.66 7.94 -2.88
N THR A 60 -5.98 7.52 -3.95
CA THR A 60 -5.47 6.16 -4.12
C THR A 60 -4.31 5.92 -3.17
N LEU A 61 -4.43 4.99 -2.21
CA LEU A 61 -3.31 4.52 -1.40
C LEU A 61 -2.68 3.28 -2.01
N ILE A 62 -1.40 3.39 -2.35
CA ILE A 62 -0.55 2.32 -2.89
C ILE A 62 0.42 1.89 -1.79
N LEU A 63 0.33 0.63 -1.38
CA LEU A 63 1.19 0.05 -0.35
C LEU A 63 2.22 -0.89 -0.96
N ASP A 64 3.49 -0.55 -0.81
CA ASP A 64 4.63 -1.41 -1.12
C ASP A 64 5.00 -2.26 0.10
N ILE A 65 4.76 -3.56 -0.02
CA ILE A 65 4.86 -4.46 1.12
C ILE A 65 5.19 -5.89 0.71
N SER A 66 6.01 -6.56 1.52
CA SER A 66 6.28 -8.00 1.41
C SER A 66 5.19 -8.84 2.06
N GLU A 67 5.02 -10.09 1.63
CA GLU A 67 4.07 -11.03 2.25
C GLU A 67 4.29 -11.19 3.76
N ASN A 68 5.55 -11.22 4.20
CA ASN A 68 5.90 -11.34 5.61
C ASN A 68 5.46 -10.11 6.42
N ALA A 69 5.66 -8.90 5.89
CA ALA A 69 5.22 -7.69 6.56
C ALA A 69 3.69 -7.59 6.59
N LEU A 70 3.00 -8.01 5.52
CA LEU A 70 1.55 -8.06 5.47
C LEU A 70 0.96 -9.01 6.53
N LYS A 71 1.56 -10.20 6.70
CA LYS A 71 1.18 -11.16 7.75
C LYS A 71 1.40 -10.60 9.17
N LYS A 72 2.47 -9.83 9.40
CA LYS A 72 2.75 -9.20 10.71
C LYS A 72 1.65 -8.22 11.14
N ILE A 73 0.99 -7.57 10.20
CA ILE A 73 -0.19 -6.72 10.45
C ILE A 73 -1.52 -7.47 10.26
N GLN A 74 -1.49 -8.80 10.30
CA GLN A 74 -2.67 -9.68 10.24
C GLN A 74 -3.50 -9.52 8.95
N LEU A 75 -2.83 -9.17 7.85
CA LEU A 75 -3.43 -9.10 6.51
C LEU A 75 -2.83 -10.19 5.61
N SER A 76 -3.51 -10.45 4.49
CA SER A 76 -3.05 -11.42 3.49
C SER A 76 -3.49 -10.98 2.10
N PHE A 77 -2.65 -11.25 1.09
CA PHE A 77 -2.99 -11.03 -0.31
C PHE A 77 -4.22 -11.85 -0.75
N GLU A 78 -4.50 -12.97 -0.08
CA GLU A 78 -5.68 -13.79 -0.38
C GLU A 78 -6.99 -13.08 0.03
N ASN A 79 -6.92 -12.21 1.03
CA ASN A 79 -8.04 -11.44 1.58
C ASN A 79 -7.95 -9.96 1.20
N ALA A 80 -8.16 -9.67 -0.08
CA ALA A 80 -8.16 -8.31 -0.61
C ALA A 80 -9.24 -7.40 0.01
N GLU A 81 -10.35 -7.96 0.50
CA GLU A 81 -11.42 -7.19 1.14
C GLU A 81 -10.90 -6.47 2.39
N ALA A 82 -10.19 -7.19 3.27
CA ALA A 82 -9.57 -6.59 4.46
C ALA A 82 -8.52 -5.50 4.13
N ILE A 83 -7.86 -5.61 2.97
CA ILE A 83 -6.91 -4.60 2.49
C ILE A 83 -7.65 -3.32 2.05
N HIS A 84 -8.76 -3.46 1.33
CA HIS A 84 -9.60 -2.32 0.94
C HIS A 84 -10.30 -1.66 2.12
N GLU A 85 -10.74 -2.44 3.10
CA GLU A 85 -11.41 -1.93 4.32
C GLU A 85 -10.54 -0.93 5.08
N ILE A 86 -9.24 -1.19 5.16
CA ILE A 86 -8.28 -0.28 5.80
C ILE A 86 -7.80 0.84 4.87
N GLY A 87 -8.43 1.04 3.70
CA GLY A 87 -8.15 2.14 2.78
C GLY A 87 -7.03 1.94 1.78
N VAL A 88 -6.40 0.75 1.73
CA VAL A 88 -5.39 0.44 0.72
C VAL A 88 -6.06 0.03 -0.58
N THR A 89 -5.86 0.83 -1.62
CA THR A 89 -6.50 0.63 -2.94
C THR A 89 -5.60 -0.10 -3.96
N GLY A 90 -4.31 -0.21 -3.66
CA GLY A 90 -3.34 -0.85 -4.53
C GLY A 90 -2.15 -1.42 -3.77
N LEU A 91 -1.59 -2.51 -4.29
CA LEU A 91 -0.43 -3.18 -3.72
C LEU A 91 0.71 -3.16 -4.73
N ARG A 92 1.88 -2.66 -4.32
CA ARG A 92 3.11 -2.79 -5.09
C ARG A 92 3.80 -4.09 -4.68
N ILE A 93 3.98 -4.98 -5.65
CA ILE A 93 4.61 -6.28 -5.46
C ILE A 93 6.03 -6.20 -6.00
N ASP A 94 7.01 -6.40 -5.10
CA ASP A 94 8.44 -6.37 -5.46
C ASP A 94 9.03 -7.78 -5.57
N TYR A 95 8.89 -8.60 -4.52
CA TYR A 95 9.41 -9.98 -4.50
C TYR A 95 8.58 -10.90 -3.59
N GLY A 96 8.64 -12.21 -3.85
CA GLY A 96 8.09 -13.24 -2.96
C GLY A 96 6.69 -13.76 -3.32
N ILE A 97 6.07 -13.23 -4.39
CA ILE A 97 4.76 -13.70 -4.88
C ILE A 97 4.92 -14.23 -6.30
N GLY A 98 4.36 -15.41 -6.58
CA GLY A 98 4.41 -16.01 -7.91
C GLY A 98 3.50 -15.30 -8.93
N ILE A 99 3.83 -15.41 -10.22
CA ILE A 99 3.08 -14.76 -11.32
C ILE A 99 1.59 -15.17 -11.30
N GLN A 100 1.28 -16.44 -11.06
CA GLN A 100 -0.09 -16.93 -11.00
C GLN A 100 -0.86 -16.30 -9.82
N GLN A 101 -0.22 -16.13 -8.66
CA GLN A 101 -0.81 -15.47 -7.51
C GLN A 101 -1.02 -13.97 -7.79
N ILE A 102 -0.06 -13.31 -8.43
CA ILE A 102 -0.18 -11.91 -8.88
C ILE A 102 -1.37 -11.74 -9.83
N ALA A 103 -1.53 -12.64 -10.80
CA ALA A 103 -2.64 -12.62 -11.75
C ALA A 103 -4.01 -12.83 -11.08
N LEU A 104 -4.09 -13.68 -10.05
CA LEU A 104 -5.30 -13.87 -9.25
C LEU A 104 -5.60 -12.64 -8.37
N LEU A 105 -4.56 -12.07 -7.76
CA LEU A 105 -4.65 -10.88 -6.91
C LEU A 105 -5.14 -9.66 -7.70
N SER A 106 -4.68 -9.50 -8.94
CA SER A 106 -5.06 -8.37 -9.80
C SER A 106 -6.55 -8.33 -10.15
N GLN A 107 -7.28 -9.43 -9.97
CA GLN A 107 -8.74 -9.46 -10.13
C GLN A 107 -9.48 -8.84 -8.94
N LYS A 108 -8.80 -8.64 -7.80
CA LYS A 108 -9.41 -8.17 -6.54
C LYS A 108 -8.88 -6.80 -6.08
N VAL A 109 -7.64 -6.47 -6.40
CA VAL A 109 -6.98 -5.21 -6.02
C VAL A 109 -6.05 -4.76 -7.13
N THR A 110 -5.84 -3.45 -7.27
CA THR A 110 -4.88 -2.94 -8.25
C THR A 110 -3.47 -3.40 -7.88
N VAL A 111 -2.79 -4.07 -8.80
CA VAL A 111 -1.40 -4.51 -8.60
C VAL A 111 -0.45 -3.59 -9.35
N TYR A 112 0.53 -3.05 -8.63
CA TYR A 112 1.65 -2.29 -9.17
C TYR A 112 2.88 -3.19 -9.23
N LEU A 113 3.52 -3.26 -10.40
CA LEU A 113 4.69 -4.10 -10.63
C LEU A 113 5.96 -3.26 -10.59
N ASN A 114 7.07 -3.89 -10.22
CA ASN A 114 8.37 -3.24 -10.30
C ASN A 114 8.84 -3.12 -11.77
N ALA A 115 8.76 -1.92 -12.31
CA ALA A 115 9.09 -1.64 -13.71
C ALA A 115 10.57 -1.89 -14.07
N SER A 116 11.49 -1.90 -13.09
CA SER A 116 12.92 -2.15 -13.36
C SER A 116 13.27 -3.64 -13.46
N THR A 117 12.39 -4.53 -13.00
CA THR A 117 12.62 -5.98 -13.00
C THR A 117 11.65 -6.75 -13.89
N ILE A 118 10.57 -6.10 -14.34
CA ILE A 118 9.60 -6.70 -15.24
C ILE A 118 10.20 -6.93 -16.64
N ASP A 119 9.96 -8.11 -17.21
CA ASP A 119 10.45 -8.51 -18.53
C ASP A 119 9.38 -9.25 -19.34
N GLN A 120 9.70 -9.62 -20.60
CA GLN A 120 8.76 -10.35 -21.45
C GLN A 120 8.33 -11.71 -20.87
N PRO A 121 9.23 -12.54 -20.32
CA PRO A 121 8.87 -13.78 -19.64
C PRO A 121 7.78 -13.64 -18.57
N PHE A 122 7.73 -12.52 -17.84
CA PHE A 122 6.70 -12.29 -16.83
C PHE A 122 5.26 -12.32 -17.41
N PHE A 123 5.08 -11.87 -18.65
CA PHE A 123 3.77 -11.74 -19.29
C PHE A 123 3.32 -12.96 -20.09
N LYS A 124 4.12 -14.05 -20.09
CA LYS A 124 3.80 -15.29 -20.80
C LYS A 124 3.23 -16.33 -19.85
#